data_AF-A0A1E5K6U8-F1
#
_entry.id   AF-A0A1E5K6U8-F1
#
_cell.length_a   1.000
_cell.length_b   1.000
_cell.length_c   1.000
_cell.angle_alpha   90.00
_cell.angle_beta   90.00
_cell.angle_gamma   90.00
#
_symmetry.space_group_name_H-M   'P 1'
#
loop_
_entity.id
_entity.type
_entity.pdbx_description
1 polymer ?
#
loop_
_entity_poly.entity_id
_entity_poly.type
_entity_poly.pdbx_seq_one_letter_code
_entity_poly.pdbx_strand_id
1 'polypeptide(L)' 'MSKGVKIMMFAALVLPAFITIFRIILDYFLGREMEWTSYSAVFLGSAVGGLFFAGPLMYTIFKTKEN' A
#
# COMPACT_ATOMS: atom_id res chain seq x y z
N MET A 1 1.62 -19.78 -6.09
CA MET A 1 2.12 -18.75 -5.14
C MET A 1 1.50 -18.98 -3.77
N SER A 2 2.29 -19.01 -2.70
CA SER A 2 1.77 -19.27 -1.35
C SER A 2 0.84 -18.14 -0.88
N LYS A 3 -0.09 -18.47 0.03
CA LYS A 3 -1.09 -17.53 0.56
C LYS A 3 -0.42 -16.31 1.24
N GLY A 4 0.66 -16.53 1.97
CA GLY A 4 1.45 -15.46 2.59
C GLY A 4 2.10 -14.51 1.59
N VAL A 5 2.65 -15.04 0.49
CA VAL A 5 3.22 -14.19 -0.58
C VAL A 5 2.13 -13.36 -1.26
N LYS A 6 0.92 -13.90 -1.45
CA LYS A 6 -0.23 -13.10 -1.95
C LYS A 6 -0.58 -11.94 -1.01
N ILE A 7 -0.62 -12.18 0.30
CA ILE A 7 -0.92 -11.16 1.31
C ILE A 7 0.17 -10.08 1.33
N MET A 8 1.44 -10.48 1.31
CA MET A 8 2.56 -9.54 1.28
C MET A 8 2.56 -8.70 0.00
N MET A 9 2.31 -9.29 -1.17
CA MET A 9 2.20 -8.54 -2.43
C MET A 9 1.02 -7.58 -2.43
N PHE A 10 -0.13 -7.98 -1.88
CA PHE A 10 -1.28 -7.09 -1.74
C PHE A 10 -0.93 -5.87 -0.86
N ALA A 11 -0.32 -6.11 0.29
CA ALA A 11 0.06 -5.05 1.22
C ALA A 11 1.16 -4.14 0.67
N ALA A 12 2.13 -4.67 -0.09
CA ALA A 12 3.29 -3.93 -0.59
C ALA A 12 3.08 -3.26 -1.96
N LEU A 13 2.02 -3.60 -2.70
CA LEU A 13 1.78 -3.06 -4.05
C LEU A 13 0.37 -2.50 -4.22
N VAL A 14 -0.65 -3.31 -3.96
CA VAL A 14 -2.04 -2.94 -4.23
C VAL A 14 -2.48 -1.81 -3.29
N LEU A 15 -2.18 -1.95 -2.00
CA LEU A 15 -2.57 -0.97 -0.99
C LEU A 15 -1.84 0.38 -1.19
N PRO A 16 -0.52 0.41 -1.45
CA PRO A 16 0.22 1.62 -1.87
C PRO A 16 -0.31 2.27 -3.14
N ALA A 17 -0.67 1.49 -4.15
CA ALA A 17 -1.25 2.00 -5.39
C ALA A 17 -2.58 2.71 -5.11
N PHE A 18 -3.45 2.10 -4.30
CA PHE A 18 -4.71 2.73 -3.87
C PHE A 18 -4.49 4.05 -3.13
N ILE A 19 -3.56 4.08 -2.17
CA ILE A 19 -3.21 5.30 -1.42
C ILE A 19 -2.73 6.41 -2.38
N THR A 20 -1.86 6.05 -3.33
CA THR A 20 -1.27 7.01 -4.28
C THR A 20 -2.31 7.56 -5.24
N ILE A 21 -3.18 6.71 -5.80
CA ILE A 21 -4.29 7.12 -6.67
C ILE A 21 -5.24 8.05 -5.90
N PHE A 22 -5.60 7.68 -4.67
CA PHE A 22 -6.46 8.52 -3.84
C PHE A 22 -5.83 9.88 -3.56
N ARG A 23 -4.50 9.93 -3.34
CA ARG A 23 -3.78 11.18 -3.15
C ARG A 23 -3.81 12.07 -4.39
N ILE A 24 -3.59 11.51 -5.58
CA ILE A 24 -3.66 12.23 -6.85
C ILE A 24 -5.07 12.82 -7.05
N ILE A 25 -6.11 12.03 -6.78
CA ILE A 25 -7.50 12.47 -6.89
C ILE A 25 -7.77 13.63 -5.92
N LEU A 26 -7.31 13.54 -4.67
CA LEU A 26 -7.47 14.63 -3.70
C LEU A 26 -6.76 15.91 -4.14
N ASP A 27 -5.52 15.80 -4.58
CA ASP A 27 -4.75 16.97 -5.01
C ASP A 27 -5.38 17.62 -6.26
N TYR A 28 -5.99 16.82 -7.16
CA TYR A 28 -6.82 17.33 -8.26
C TYR A 28 -8.04 18.13 -7.77
N PHE A 29 -8.86 17.56 -6.87
CA PHE A 29 -10.06 18.22 -6.35
C PHE A 29 -9.76 19.47 -5.52
N LEU A 30 -8.59 19.50 -4.86
CA LEU A 30 -8.14 20.64 -4.06
C LEU A 30 -7.41 21.72 -4.87
N GLY A 31 -7.23 21.53 -6.18
CA GLY A 31 -6.54 22.47 -7.05
C GLY A 31 -5.05 22.63 -6.72
N ARG A 32 -4.42 21.59 -6.15
CA ARG A 32 -2.99 21.59 -5.82
C ARG A 32 -2.16 21.20 -7.04
N GLU A 33 -0.92 21.70 -7.08
CA GLU A 33 0.02 21.33 -8.13
C GLU A 33 0.33 19.83 -8.10
N MET A 34 0.31 19.20 -9.27
CA MET A 34 0.56 17.77 -9.41
C MET A 34 2.05 17.50 -9.60
N GLU A 35 2.75 17.20 -8.51
CA GLU A 35 4.15 16.80 -8.54
C GLU A 35 4.31 15.27 -8.59
N TRP A 36 4.73 14.75 -9.75
CA TRP A 36 4.94 13.31 -9.96
C TRP A 36 5.97 12.68 -9.00
N THR A 37 6.99 13.43 -8.61
CA THR A 37 8.01 13.01 -7.64
C THR A 37 7.42 12.80 -6.25
N SER A 38 6.47 13.66 -5.84
CA SER A 38 5.75 13.54 -4.58
C SER A 38 4.92 12.25 -4.53
N TYR A 39 4.18 11.94 -5.59
CA TYR A 39 3.40 10.69 -5.67
C TYR A 39 4.28 9.44 -5.67
N SER A 40 5.46 9.52 -6.30
CA SER A 40 6.45 8.44 -6.27
C SER A 40 6.95 8.19 -4.85
N ALA A 41 7.23 9.25 -4.08
CA ALA A 41 7.62 9.15 -2.68
C ALA A 41 6.49 8.56 -1.80
N VAL A 42 5.24 8.96 -2.04
CA VAL A 42 4.06 8.41 -1.35
C VAL A 42 3.92 6.91 -1.64
N PHE A 43 4.05 6.50 -2.90
CA PHE A 43 3.98 5.10 -3.29
C PHE A 43 5.09 4.28 -2.63
N LEU A 44 6.34 4.72 -2.72
CA LEU A 44 7.48 4.00 -2.16
C LEU A 44 7.43 3.91 -0.63
N GLY A 45 7.10 5.02 0.05
CA GLY A 45 6.97 5.04 1.51
C GLY A 45 5.85 4.11 2.00
N SER A 46 4.69 4.14 1.34
CA SER A 46 3.59 3.23 1.68
C SER A 46 3.88 1.77 1.29
N ALA A 47 4.64 1.51 0.22
CA ALA A 47 5.08 0.17 -0.16
C ALA A 47 6.03 -0.45 0.88
N VAL A 48 6.98 0.33 1.40
CA VAL A 48 7.84 -0.09 2.52
C VAL A 48 6.98 -0.38 3.75
N GLY A 49 6.04 0.51 4.10
CA GLY A 49 5.08 0.27 5.18
C GLY A 49 4.27 -1.02 4.99
N GLY A 50 3.83 -1.26 3.76
CA GLY A 50 3.12 -2.45 3.31
C GLY A 50 3.92 -3.73 3.49
N LEU A 51 5.19 -3.72 3.11
CA LEU A 51 6.07 -4.89 3.14
C LEU A 51 6.55 -5.23 4.55
N PHE A 52 6.94 -4.23 5.34
CA PHE A 52 7.56 -4.45 6.65
C PHE A 52 6.57 -4.50 7.81
N PHE A 53 5.39 -3.89 7.68
CA PHE A 53 4.43 -3.82 8.78
C PHE A 53 3.08 -4.45 8.41
N ALA A 54 2.37 -3.89 7.42
CA ALA A 54 1.00 -4.30 7.14
C ALA A 54 0.91 -5.76 6.63
N GLY A 55 1.83 -6.18 5.75
CA GLY A 55 1.90 -7.52 5.19
C GLY A 55 2.11 -8.61 6.26
N PRO A 56 3.17 -8.52 7.10
CA PRO A 56 3.39 -9.44 8.21
C PRO A 56 2.22 -9.46 9.22
N LEU A 57 1.63 -8.30 9.50
CA LEU A 57 0.48 -8.20 10.40
C LEU A 57 -0.75 -8.91 9.82
N MET A 58 -1.11 -8.64 8.56
CA MET A 58 -2.21 -9.30 7.86
C MET A 58 -1.98 -10.81 7.76
N TYR A 59 -0.75 -11.25 7.48
CA TYR A 59 -0.41 -12.67 7.44
C TYR A 59 -0.62 -13.33 8.80
N THR A 60 -0.16 -12.69 9.89
CA THR A 60 -0.34 -13.19 11.26
C THR A 60 -1.82 -13.31 11.61
N ILE A 61 -2.60 -12.24 11.39
CA ILE A 61 -4.05 -12.25 11.64
C ILE A 61 -4.74 -13.37 10.86
N PHE A 62 -4.37 -13.54 9.59
CA PHE A 62 -4.95 -14.57 8.74
C PHE A 62 -4.62 -15.97 9.27
N LYS A 63 -3.36 -16.20 9.64
CA LYS A 63 -2.89 -17.47 10.19
C LYS A 63 -3.55 -17.80 11.53
N THR A 64 -3.79 -16.80 12.38
CA THR A 64 -4.53 -16.97 13.64
C THR A 64 -5.98 -17.37 13.42
N LYS A 65 -6.63 -16.94 12.33
CA LYS A 65 -8.00 -17.35 11.98
C LYS A 65 -8.10 -18.72 11.32
N GLU A 66 -6.98 -19.27 10.86
CA GLU A 66 -6.91 -20.59 10.22
C GLU A 66 -6.69 -21.71 11.26
N ASN A 67 -6.35 -21.34 12.50
CA ASN A 67 -6.29 -22.19 13.70
C ASN A 67 -7.54 -22.02 14.56
#